data_AF-A0A813IX68-F1
#
_entry.id   AF-A0A813IX68-F1
#
_cell.length_a   1.000
_cell.length_b   1.000
_cell.length_c   1.000
_cell.angle_alpha   90.00
_cell.angle_beta   90.00
_cell.angle_gamma   90.00
#
_symmetry.space_group_name_H-M   'P 1'
#
loop_
_entity.id
_entity.type
_entity.pdbx_description
1 polymer ?
#
loop_
_entity_poly.entity_id
_entity_poly.type
_entity_poly.pdbx_seq_one_letter_code
_entity_poly.pdbx_strand_id
1 'polypeptide(L)'
;DGLWSVGVLVPIGRVKDNSRTCLRRIAEELKGKGAFQMTCNQSVVIRDIPESKKAIVQKLLVEYKVAHSKETTVSGLRRNMVACVALPTCPLAFAEAERYLPTLVERLEVVLERPSL
;
A
#
# COMPACT_ATOMS: atom_id res chain seq x y z
N ASP A 1 -9.48 -22.30 -5.35
CA ASP A 1 -8.50 -23.23 -4.75
C ASP A 1 -8.62 -23.34 -3.23
N GLY A 2 -9.43 -22.51 -2.54
CA GLY A 2 -9.57 -22.53 -1.09
C GLY A 2 -8.49 -21.73 -0.36
N LEU A 3 -7.66 -20.98 -1.10
CA LEU A 3 -6.65 -20.09 -0.55
C LEU A 3 -7.18 -18.66 -0.46
N TRP A 4 -6.60 -17.88 0.44
CA TRP A 4 -6.96 -16.49 0.66
C TRP A 4 -6.02 -15.55 -0.08
N SER A 5 -6.52 -14.36 -0.36
CA SER A 5 -5.73 -13.24 -0.86
C SER A 5 -6.10 -11.97 -0.12
N VAL A 6 -5.13 -11.08 0.05
CA VAL A 6 -5.35 -9.75 0.65
C VAL A 6 -4.68 -8.69 -0.20
N GLY A 7 -5.44 -7.65 -0.55
CA GLY A 7 -4.92 -6.44 -1.17
C GLY A 7 -4.31 -5.55 -0.11
N VAL A 8 -3.03 -5.24 -0.28
CA VAL A 8 -2.24 -4.35 0.59
C VAL A 8 -1.98 -3.07 -0.18
N LEU A 9 -2.48 -1.96 0.37
CA LEU A 9 -2.19 -0.64 -0.17
C LEU A 9 -0.75 -0.29 0.21
N VAL A 10 0.09 -0.10 -0.81
CA VAL A 10 1.40 0.51 -0.65
C VAL A 10 1.29 1.90 -1.24
N PRO A 11 1.17 2.95 -0.40
CA PRO A 11 1.08 4.32 -0.90
C PRO A 11 2.23 4.58 -1.88
N ILE A 12 1.89 5.02 -3.10
CA ILE A 12 2.84 5.38 -4.17
C ILE A 12 3.94 4.34 -4.46
N GLY A 13 3.70 3.06 -4.17
CA GLY A 13 4.67 1.98 -4.41
C GLY A 13 5.89 1.93 -3.52
N ARG A 14 6.02 2.83 -2.54
CA ARG A 14 7.21 2.92 -1.71
C ARG A 14 7.09 2.02 -0.47
N VAL A 15 7.75 0.87 -0.51
CA VAL A 15 7.87 -0.05 0.64
C VAL A 15 8.96 0.46 1.60
N LYS A 16 8.56 1.12 2.69
CA LYS A 16 9.46 1.67 3.73
C LYS A 16 8.95 1.42 5.16
N ASP A 17 9.83 1.59 6.13
CA ASP A 17 9.52 1.57 7.57
C ASP A 17 8.66 0.36 7.99
N ASN A 18 7.49 0.61 8.57
CA ASN A 18 6.56 -0.43 9.04
C ASN A 18 6.10 -1.35 7.91
N SER A 19 5.80 -0.81 6.71
CA SER A 19 5.36 -1.63 5.59
C SER A 19 6.45 -2.61 5.14
N ARG A 20 7.72 -2.18 5.14
CA ARG A 20 8.86 -3.04 4.83
C ARG A 20 9.01 -4.16 5.84
N THR A 21 8.91 -3.85 7.13
CA THR A 21 9.01 -4.85 8.20
C THR A 21 7.83 -5.82 8.17
N CYS A 22 6.61 -5.33 7.97
CA CYS A 22 5.40 -6.12 7.88
C CYS A 22 5.45 -7.11 6.71
N LEU A 23 5.72 -6.62 5.50
CA LEU A 23 5.78 -7.46 4.30
C LEU A 23 6.89 -8.51 4.40
N ARG A 24 8.04 -8.16 4.99
CA ARG A 24 9.12 -9.13 5.27
C ARG A 24 8.64 -10.24 6.22
N ARG A 25 8.02 -9.89 7.35
CA ARG A 25 7.51 -10.88 8.31
C ARG A 25 6.43 -11.77 7.70
N ILE A 26 5.54 -11.20 6.88
CA ILE A 26 4.54 -11.99 6.16
C ILE A 26 5.23 -12.96 5.18
N ALA A 27 6.26 -12.52 4.46
CA ALA A 27 7.02 -13.40 3.57
C ALA A 27 7.71 -14.54 4.34
N GLU A 28 8.18 -14.31 5.56
CA GLU A 28 8.73 -15.34 6.45
C GLU A 28 7.65 -16.35 6.89
N GLU A 29 6.47 -15.87 7.29
CA GLU A 29 5.33 -16.73 7.68
C GLU A 29 4.78 -17.58 6.52
N LEU A 30 4.92 -17.06 5.30
CA LEU A 30 4.47 -17.67 4.04
C LEU A 30 5.62 -18.33 3.26
N LYS A 31 6.75 -18.61 3.92
CA LYS A 31 7.90 -19.24 3.25
C LYS A 31 7.50 -20.59 2.65
N GLY A 32 7.70 -20.73 1.34
CA GLY A 32 7.34 -21.94 0.59
C GLY A 32 5.85 -22.08 0.22
N LYS A 33 4.98 -21.16 0.67
CA LYS A 33 3.56 -21.10 0.30
C LYS A 33 3.05 -19.65 0.37
N GLY A 34 2.69 -19.06 -0.76
CA GLY A 34 2.25 -17.68 -0.82
C GLY A 34 2.97 -16.93 -1.93
N ALA A 35 2.32 -15.92 -2.51
CA ALA A 35 2.90 -15.12 -3.57
C ALA A 35 2.62 -13.63 -3.35
N PHE A 36 3.61 -12.78 -3.63
CA PHE A 36 3.42 -11.33 -3.65
C PHE A 36 3.29 -10.90 -5.10
N GLN A 37 2.11 -10.44 -5.47
CA GLN A 37 1.82 -9.96 -6.82
C GLN A 37 1.68 -8.44 -6.80
N MET A 38 2.55 -7.75 -7.53
CA MET A 38 2.43 -6.31 -7.72
C MET A 38 1.21 -5.99 -8.60
N THR A 39 0.56 -4.86 -8.31
CA THR A 39 -0.54 -4.33 -9.11
C THR A 39 -0.05 -3.18 -9.98
N CYS A 40 -0.82 -2.85 -11.02
CA CYS A 40 -0.54 -1.70 -11.88
C CYS A 40 -0.69 -0.35 -11.16
N ASN A 41 -1.32 -0.31 -9.98
CA ASN A 41 -1.50 0.88 -9.15
C ASN A 41 -0.47 0.94 -8.01
N GLN A 42 0.73 0.37 -8.24
CA GLN A 42 1.85 0.43 -7.29
C GLN A 42 1.54 -0.17 -5.92
N SER A 43 0.59 -1.10 -5.83
CA SER A 43 0.23 -1.82 -4.61
C SER A 43 0.55 -3.30 -4.75
N VAL A 44 0.28 -4.09 -3.71
CA VAL A 44 0.62 -5.51 -3.70
C VAL A 44 -0.58 -6.34 -3.26
N VAL A 45 -0.80 -7.47 -3.91
CA VAL A 45 -1.71 -8.51 -3.46
C VAL A 45 -0.88 -9.66 -2.91
N ILE A 46 -1.13 -10.05 -1.67
CA ILE A 46 -0.56 -11.26 -1.09
C ILE A 46 -1.55 -12.39 -1.36
N ARG A 47 -1.13 -13.36 -2.16
CA ARG A 47 -1.93 -14.49 -2.68
C ARG A 47 -1.54 -15.79 -2.01
N ASP A 48 -2.36 -16.81 -2.26
CA ASP A 48 -2.11 -18.20 -1.91
C ASP A 48 -1.92 -18.42 -0.40
N ILE A 49 -2.63 -17.64 0.42
CA ILE A 49 -2.56 -17.68 1.88
C ILE A 49 -3.43 -18.86 2.39
N PRO A 50 -2.85 -19.89 3.03
CA PRO A 50 -3.65 -20.95 3.64
C PRO A 50 -4.51 -20.43 4.79
N GLU A 51 -5.68 -21.04 5.05
CA GLU A 51 -6.55 -20.65 6.18
C GLU A 51 -5.79 -20.61 7.52
N SER A 52 -4.88 -21.57 7.75
CA SER A 52 -4.06 -21.64 8.98
C SER A 52 -3.11 -20.45 9.18
N LYS A 53 -2.80 -19.70 8.12
CA LYS A 53 -1.93 -18.51 8.16
C LYS A 53 -2.67 -17.19 8.05
N LYS A 54 -3.97 -17.21 7.73
CA LYS A 54 -4.80 -16.01 7.59
C LYS A 54 -4.78 -15.12 8.83
N ALA A 55 -4.93 -15.71 10.02
CA ALA A 55 -4.97 -14.96 11.27
C ALA A 55 -3.64 -14.25 11.58
N ILE A 56 -2.49 -14.91 11.33
CA ILE A 56 -1.18 -14.29 11.57
C ILE A 56 -0.88 -13.18 10.56
N VAL A 57 -1.25 -13.36 9.29
CA VAL A 57 -1.11 -12.31 8.26
C VAL A 57 -1.95 -11.09 8.62
N GLN A 58 -3.22 -11.28 9.00
CA GLN A 58 -4.07 -10.18 9.43
C GLN A 58 -3.51 -9.47 10.67
N LYS A 59 -3.04 -10.23 11.67
CA LYS A 59 -2.40 -9.66 12.86
C LYS A 59 -1.19 -8.79 12.50
N LEU A 60 -0.31 -9.25 11.61
CA LEU A 60 0.85 -8.48 11.16
C LEU A 60 0.44 -7.20 10.41
N LEU A 61 -0.58 -7.25 9.56
CA LEU A 61 -1.07 -6.05 8.87
C LEU A 61 -1.58 -4.99 9.86
N VAL A 62 -2.33 -5.42 10.88
CA VAL A 62 -2.85 -4.54 11.94
C VAL A 62 -1.71 -4.01 12.84
N GLU A 63 -0.83 -4.88 13.32
CA GLU A 63 0.30 -4.53 14.21
C GLU A 63 1.19 -3.44 13.61
N TYR A 64 1.49 -3.56 12.30
CA TYR A 64 2.34 -2.61 11.59
C TYR A 64 1.55 -1.44 10.97
N LYS A 65 0.23 -1.35 11.20
CA LYS A 65 -0.66 -0.32 10.66
C LYS A 65 -0.58 -0.21 9.13
N VAL A 66 -0.50 -1.36 8.45
CA VAL A 66 -0.47 -1.43 6.99
C VAL A 66 -1.90 -1.47 6.47
N ALA A 67 -2.25 -0.46 5.67
CA ALA A 67 -3.56 -0.33 5.07
C ALA A 67 -3.88 -1.53 4.15
N HIS A 68 -5.02 -2.17 4.37
CA HIS A 68 -5.42 -3.38 3.64
C HIS A 68 -6.94 -3.41 3.42
N SER A 69 -7.39 -4.33 2.54
CA SER A 69 -8.71 -4.33 1.91
C SER A 69 -9.94 -4.29 2.83
N LYS A 70 -9.82 -4.70 4.10
CA LYS A 70 -10.93 -4.69 5.08
C LYS A 70 -10.96 -3.45 5.99
N GLU A 71 -9.86 -2.75 6.14
CA GLU A 71 -9.67 -1.70 7.17
C GLU A 71 -9.21 -0.37 6.57
N THR A 72 -9.36 -0.18 5.25
CA THR A 72 -8.84 1.01 4.59
C THR A 72 -9.71 2.23 4.92
N THR A 73 -9.40 2.91 6.03
CA THR A 73 -9.89 4.24 6.40
C THR A 73 -9.30 5.37 5.55
N VAL A 74 -8.53 5.00 4.51
CA VAL A 74 -7.92 5.95 3.58
C VAL A 74 -8.97 6.50 2.62
N SER A 75 -8.85 7.78 2.30
CA SER A 75 -9.71 8.44 1.32
C SER A 75 -9.61 7.81 -0.07
N GLY A 76 -10.62 8.08 -0.91
CA GLY A 76 -10.59 7.70 -2.32
C GLY A 76 -9.39 8.27 -3.07
N LEU A 77 -8.94 9.49 -2.72
CA LEU A 77 -7.74 10.09 -3.30
C LEU A 77 -6.49 9.28 -2.94
N ARG A 78 -6.27 8.99 -1.66
CA ARG A 78 -5.10 8.23 -1.19
C ARG A 78 -5.08 6.80 -1.73
N ARG A 79 -6.25 6.19 -1.96
CA ARG A 79 -6.36 4.84 -2.53
C ARG A 79 -5.94 4.78 -4.00
N ASN A 80 -6.17 5.86 -4.74
CA ASN A 80 -5.96 5.91 -6.19
C ASN A 80 -4.75 6.75 -6.60
N MET A 81 -4.02 7.33 -5.65
CA MET A 81 -2.84 8.13 -5.96
C MET A 81 -1.70 7.26 -6.49
N VAL A 82 -1.08 7.71 -7.58
CA VAL A 82 0.06 7.07 -8.24
C VAL A 82 1.08 8.16 -8.58
N ALA A 83 2.36 7.91 -8.32
CA ALA A 83 3.44 8.80 -8.68
C ALA A 83 4.65 8.04 -9.23
N CYS A 84 5.33 8.60 -10.22
CA CYS A 84 6.68 8.14 -10.56
C CYS A 84 7.68 8.64 -9.51
N VAL A 85 8.88 8.06 -9.51
CA VAL A 85 9.94 8.45 -8.57
C VAL A 85 10.36 9.92 -8.72
N ALA A 86 10.37 10.42 -9.96
CA ALA A 86 10.85 11.76 -10.32
C ALA A 86 12.23 12.09 -9.71
N LEU A 87 12.42 13.30 -9.19
CA LEU A 87 13.65 13.69 -8.49
C LEU A 87 13.83 12.86 -7.19
N PRO A 88 15.05 12.51 -6.78
CA PRO A 88 16.34 12.95 -7.35
C PRO A 88 16.94 11.94 -8.34
N THR A 89 16.27 10.82 -8.62
CA THR A 89 16.89 9.67 -9.31
C THR A 89 16.49 9.53 -10.76
N CYS A 90 15.36 10.09 -11.18
CA CYS A 90 14.99 10.12 -12.59
C CYS A 90 15.74 11.26 -13.29
N PRO A 91 16.64 10.98 -14.25
CA PRO A 91 17.43 12.02 -14.94
C PRO A 91 16.59 12.87 -15.90
N LEU A 92 15.35 12.45 -16.18
CA LEU A 92 14.40 13.16 -17.05
C LEU A 92 13.38 13.98 -16.24
N ALA A 93 13.48 14.02 -14.92
CA ALA A 93 12.52 14.72 -14.08
C ALA A 93 12.77 16.23 -14.05
N PHE A 94 11.71 17.00 -14.29
CA PHE A 94 11.71 18.46 -14.18
C PHE A 94 11.11 18.98 -12.86
N ALA A 95 10.45 18.11 -12.08
CA ALA A 95 9.75 18.46 -10.85
C ALA A 95 9.64 17.26 -9.90
N GLU A 96 9.11 17.49 -8.69
CA GLU A 96 8.77 16.44 -7.74
C GLU A 96 7.51 15.66 -8.14
N ALA A 97 7.46 14.37 -7.81
CA ALA A 97 6.25 13.55 -7.91
C ALA A 97 6.03 12.75 -6.61
N GLU A 98 6.72 11.61 -6.42
CA GLU A 98 6.56 10.73 -5.25
C GLU A 98 6.65 11.48 -3.91
N ARG A 99 7.61 12.41 -3.79
CA ARG A 99 7.86 13.15 -2.54
C ARG A 99 6.82 14.24 -2.26
N TYR A 100 6.18 14.78 -3.29
CA TYR A 100 5.22 15.89 -3.16
C TYR A 100 3.76 15.42 -3.14
N LEU A 101 3.43 14.32 -3.83
CA LEU A 101 2.05 13.83 -3.98
C LEU A 101 1.30 13.66 -2.64
N PRO A 102 1.92 13.17 -1.54
CA PRO A 102 1.22 13.11 -0.25
C PRO A 102 0.73 14.46 0.26
N THR A 103 1.54 15.52 0.14
CA THR A 103 1.18 16.88 0.55
C THR A 103 0.11 17.48 -0.38
N LEU A 104 0.18 17.19 -1.68
CA LEU A 104 -0.87 17.62 -2.62
C LEU A 104 -2.21 16.96 -2.27
N VAL A 105 -2.22 15.65 -2.03
CA VAL A 105 -3.44 14.92 -1.68
C VAL A 105 -4.06 15.45 -0.40
N GLU A 106 -3.26 15.73 0.63
CA GLU A 106 -3.73 16.35 1.87
C GLU A 106 -4.41 17.71 1.61
N ARG A 107 -3.82 18.57 0.76
CA ARG A 107 -4.44 19.85 0.38
C ARG A 107 -5.75 19.66 -0.38
N LEU A 108 -5.81 18.68 -1.28
CA LEU A 108 -7.02 18.37 -2.04
C LEU A 108 -8.13 17.85 -1.14
N GLU A 109 -7.81 16.98 -0.19
CA GLU A 109 -8.77 16.48 0.83
C GLU A 109 -9.39 17.64 1.60
N VAL A 110 -8.58 18.58 2.10
CA VAL A 110 -9.06 19.78 2.82
C VAL A 110 -9.99 20.64 1.96
N VAL A 111 -9.72 20.77 0.66
CA VAL A 111 -10.57 21.54 -0.25
C VAL A 111 -11.89 20.82 -0.53
N LEU A 112 -11.86 19.49 -0.70
CA LEU A 112 -13.04 18.68 -1.00
C LEU A 112 -13.97 18.48 0.21
N GLU A 113 -13.44 18.60 1.42
CA GLU A 113 -14.25 18.56 2.66
C GLU A 113 -15.00 19.88 2.93
N ARG A 114 -14.66 20.96 2.22
CA ARG A 114 -15.42 22.22 2.35
C ARG A 114 -16.80 22.05 1.68
N PRO A 115 -17.90 22.42 2.35
CA PRO A 115 -19.21 22.48 1.70
C PRO A 115 -19.12 23.38 0.47
N SER A 116 -19.67 22.91 -0.66
CA SER A 116 -19.89 23.77 -1.83
C SER A 116 -20.75 24.96 -1.41
N LEU A 117 -20.29 26.17 -1.73
CA LEU A 117 -21.07 27.41 -1.60
C LEU A 117 -22.43 27.29 -2.30
#